data_AF-A0A7W1DFA9-F1
#
_entry.id   AF-A0A7W1DFA9-F1
#
_cell.length_a   1.000
_cell.length_b   1.000
_cell.length_c   1.000
_cell.angle_alpha   90.00
_cell.angle_beta   90.00
_cell.angle_gamma   90.00
#
_symmetry.space_group_name_H-M   'P 1'
#
loop_
_entity.id
_entity.type
_entity.pdbx_description
1 polymer ?
#
loop_
_entity_poly.entity_id
_entity_poly.type
_entity_poly.pdbx_seq_one_letter_code
_entity_poly.pdbx_strand_id
1 'polypeptide(L)'
;MKRKRKTQKINSTRFSDYFKLGKSQAELDFVDIPLQTDISLFVDPYALSIENDLWFIECNNLVVDYFQLVINSIKAKELQTAKVLLSNLHEPNDTHLGLSRGKPSGRGVGSVQAGAIYNQLKDSKAALTGKLQDLSDCELLIPGISNDKISDITINIIRSKLVEYTETQCEL
;
A
#
# COMPACT_ATOMS: atom_id res chain seq x y z
N MET A 1 22.12 -41.87 -1.97
CA MET A 1 21.27 -41.64 -0.78
C MET A 1 20.87 -40.16 -0.72
N LYS A 2 19.75 -39.78 -1.36
CA LYS A 2 19.28 -38.37 -1.44
C LYS A 2 18.38 -38.05 -0.25
N ARG A 3 18.84 -37.19 0.67
CA ARG A 3 18.01 -36.66 1.78
C ARG A 3 16.90 -35.79 1.19
N LYS A 4 15.65 -36.27 1.24
CA LYS A 4 14.45 -35.45 0.98
C LYS A 4 14.37 -34.37 2.08
N ARG A 5 14.55 -33.09 1.73
CA ARG A 5 14.20 -31.98 2.61
C ARG A 5 12.68 -32.03 2.81
N LYS A 6 12.24 -32.29 4.05
CA LYS A 6 10.84 -32.12 4.45
C LYS A 6 10.54 -30.62 4.42
N THR A 7 9.74 -30.17 3.47
CA THR A 7 9.11 -28.85 3.51
C THR A 7 8.15 -28.86 4.70
N GLN A 8 8.52 -28.23 5.81
CA GLN A 8 7.57 -27.98 6.90
C GLN A 8 6.48 -27.07 6.35
N LYS A 9 5.25 -27.58 6.22
CA LYS A 9 4.06 -26.76 6.06
C LYS A 9 3.97 -25.92 7.33
N ILE A 10 4.28 -24.62 7.24
CA ILE A 10 3.92 -23.68 8.30
C ILE A 10 2.39 -23.62 8.24
N ASN A 11 1.72 -24.26 9.21
CA ASN A 11 0.30 -23.99 9.45
C ASN A 11 0.24 -22.55 9.96
N SER A 12 -0.06 -21.61 9.07
CA SER A 12 -0.25 -20.22 9.47
C SER A 12 -1.65 -20.08 10.05
N THR A 13 -1.74 -19.79 11.34
CA THR A 13 -3.01 -19.44 11.99
C THR A 13 -3.56 -18.20 11.29
N ARG A 14 -4.85 -18.24 10.93
CA ARG A 14 -5.55 -17.09 10.34
C ARG A 14 -6.09 -16.17 11.43
N PHE A 15 -6.37 -14.92 11.07
CA PHE A 15 -6.97 -13.94 11.97
C PHE A 15 -8.31 -14.46 12.52
N SER A 16 -9.19 -14.94 11.64
CA SER A 16 -10.51 -15.48 12.01
C SER A 16 -10.42 -16.67 12.98
N ASP A 17 -9.43 -17.56 12.78
CA ASP A 17 -9.16 -18.70 13.66
C ASP A 17 -8.70 -18.26 15.05
N TYR A 18 -7.78 -17.30 15.10
CA TYR A 18 -7.19 -16.81 16.35
C TYR A 18 -8.23 -16.10 17.23
N PHE A 19 -9.04 -15.24 16.63
CA PHE A 19 -10.12 -14.53 17.30
C PHE A 19 -11.42 -15.35 17.42
N LYS A 20 -11.44 -16.58 16.87
CA LYS A 20 -12.57 -17.52 16.92
C LYS A 20 -13.87 -16.93 16.36
N LEU A 21 -13.78 -16.21 15.25
CA LEU A 21 -14.93 -15.52 14.64
C LEU A 21 -15.99 -16.49 14.12
N GLY A 22 -15.62 -17.74 13.81
CA GLY A 22 -16.55 -18.76 13.31
C GLY A 22 -17.11 -18.46 11.92
N LYS A 23 -16.47 -17.55 11.17
CA LYS A 23 -16.86 -17.10 9.83
C LYS A 23 -15.88 -17.62 8.78
N SER A 24 -16.39 -17.97 7.61
CA SER A 24 -15.56 -18.21 6.42
C SER A 24 -15.16 -16.89 5.74
N GLN A 25 -14.16 -16.94 4.85
CA GLN A 25 -13.76 -15.76 4.07
C GLN A 25 -14.91 -15.11 3.29
N ALA A 26 -15.93 -15.88 2.87
CA ALA A 26 -17.08 -15.34 2.15
C ALA A 26 -18.06 -14.55 3.03
N GLU A 27 -17.95 -14.71 4.35
CA GLU A 27 -18.77 -14.02 5.35
C GLU A 27 -18.03 -12.85 6.01
N LEU A 28 -16.76 -12.66 5.66
CA LEU A 28 -15.92 -11.55 6.09
C LEU A 28 -15.88 -10.50 4.98
N ASP A 29 -16.06 -9.25 5.35
CA ASP A 29 -15.91 -8.07 4.51
C ASP A 29 -14.44 -7.58 4.44
N PHE A 30 -13.53 -8.28 5.10
CA PHE A 30 -12.08 -8.10 5.02
C PHE A 30 -11.35 -9.41 4.67
N VAL A 31 -10.10 -9.29 4.21
CA VAL A 31 -9.24 -10.45 3.92
C VAL A 31 -8.83 -11.12 5.22
N ASP A 32 -9.13 -12.41 5.37
CA ASP A 32 -8.69 -13.21 6.50
C ASP A 32 -7.19 -13.52 6.39
N ILE A 33 -6.36 -12.69 7.02
CA ILE A 33 -4.91 -12.74 6.87
C ILE A 33 -4.23 -13.83 7.73
N PRO A 34 -3.09 -14.38 7.29
CA PRO A 34 -2.22 -15.17 8.15
C PRO A 34 -1.52 -14.29 9.21
N LEU A 35 -1.37 -14.79 10.44
CA LEU A 35 -0.78 -14.01 11.54
C LEU A 35 0.76 -14.03 11.58
N GLN A 36 1.42 -14.91 10.83
CA GLN A 36 2.88 -15.10 10.90
C GLN A 36 3.61 -14.87 9.57
N THR A 37 2.86 -14.73 8.47
CA THR A 37 3.40 -14.53 7.13
C THR A 37 2.58 -13.49 6.39
N ASP A 38 3.05 -13.06 5.24
CA ASP A 38 2.23 -12.28 4.32
C ASP A 38 1.36 -13.19 3.45
N ILE A 39 0.28 -12.62 2.92
CA ILE A 39 -0.47 -13.14 1.78
C ILE A 39 -0.12 -12.30 0.55
N SER A 40 0.12 -12.96 -0.59
CA SER A 40 0.47 -12.33 -1.87
C SER A 40 -0.73 -11.65 -2.53
N LEU A 41 -1.29 -10.66 -1.83
CA LEU A 41 -2.33 -9.75 -2.26
C LEU A 41 -1.78 -8.32 -2.16
N PHE A 42 -2.32 -7.43 -2.99
CA PHE A 42 -1.85 -6.05 -3.11
C PHE A 42 -3.06 -5.12 -3.21
N VAL A 43 -2.95 -3.93 -2.63
CA VAL A 43 -3.93 -2.86 -2.78
C VAL A 43 -3.66 -2.10 -4.06
N ASP A 44 -4.64 -2.09 -4.96
CA ASP A 44 -4.57 -1.32 -6.21
C ASP A 44 -5.26 0.03 -6.03
N PRO A 45 -4.54 1.17 -6.16
CA PRO A 45 -5.17 2.50 -6.10
C PRO A 45 -6.20 2.70 -7.21
N TYR A 46 -6.10 2.01 -8.36
CA TYR A 46 -7.13 2.08 -9.39
C TYR A 46 -8.46 1.53 -8.90
N ALA A 47 -8.44 0.46 -8.09
CA ALA A 47 -9.65 -0.08 -7.48
C ALA A 47 -10.35 0.97 -6.58
N LEU A 48 -9.59 1.80 -5.86
CA LEU A 48 -10.15 2.91 -5.08
C LEU A 48 -10.86 3.95 -5.96
N SER A 49 -10.39 4.15 -7.19
CA SER A 49 -10.88 5.21 -8.10
C SER A 49 -12.16 4.85 -8.86
N ILE A 50 -12.47 3.56 -9.01
CA ILE A 50 -13.62 3.08 -9.81
C ILE A 50 -14.82 2.70 -8.95
N GLU A 51 -14.63 2.53 -7.64
CA GLU A 51 -15.69 2.23 -6.69
C GLU A 51 -16.44 3.50 -6.29
N ASN A 52 -17.76 3.38 -6.13
CA ASN A 52 -18.65 4.53 -5.87
C ASN A 52 -19.07 4.66 -4.40
N ASP A 53 -18.63 3.76 -3.53
CA ASP A 53 -18.92 3.82 -2.11
C ASP A 53 -18.12 4.95 -1.42
N LEU A 54 -18.72 5.57 -0.40
CA LEU A 54 -18.15 6.74 0.28
C LEU A 54 -16.76 6.46 0.85
N TRP A 55 -16.52 5.27 1.43
CA TRP A 55 -15.23 4.92 1.99
C TRP A 55 -14.13 4.87 0.92
N PHE A 56 -14.46 4.33 -0.26
CA PHE A 56 -13.54 4.28 -1.40
C PHE A 56 -13.26 5.67 -1.97
N ILE A 57 -14.29 6.51 -2.09
CA ILE A 57 -14.15 7.90 -2.52
C ILE A 57 -13.22 8.68 -1.58
N GLU A 58 -13.40 8.53 -0.27
CA GLU A 58 -12.53 9.15 0.74
C GLU A 58 -11.09 8.65 0.65
N CYS A 59 -10.88 7.34 0.52
CA CYS A 59 -9.55 6.75 0.32
C CYS A 59 -8.88 7.26 -0.96
N ASN A 60 -9.60 7.31 -2.07
CA ASN A 60 -9.12 7.85 -3.33
C ASN A 60 -8.73 9.32 -3.19
N ASN A 61 -9.55 10.13 -2.52
CA ASN A 61 -9.25 11.55 -2.27
C ASN A 61 -7.97 11.72 -1.45
N LEU A 62 -7.71 10.88 -0.44
CA LEU A 62 -6.45 10.90 0.31
C LEU A 62 -5.23 10.63 -0.58
N VAL A 63 -5.32 9.61 -1.45
CA VAL A 63 -4.25 9.28 -2.42
C VAL A 63 -3.99 10.47 -3.33
N VAL A 64 -5.06 11.02 -3.89
CA VAL A 64 -5.07 12.18 -4.78
C VAL A 64 -4.43 13.40 -4.11
N ASP A 65 -4.90 13.80 -2.93
CA ASP A 65 -4.41 14.96 -2.19
C ASP A 65 -2.93 14.82 -1.80
N TYR A 66 -2.52 13.63 -1.39
CA TYR A 66 -1.14 13.34 -1.02
C TYR A 66 -0.19 13.53 -2.21
N PHE A 67 -0.52 12.98 -3.38
CA PHE A 67 0.32 13.16 -4.55
C PHE A 67 0.28 14.59 -5.09
N GLN A 68 -0.84 15.30 -4.94
CA GLN A 68 -0.90 16.73 -5.28
C GLN A 68 0.05 17.55 -4.41
N LEU A 69 0.14 17.24 -3.11
CA LEU A 69 1.10 17.85 -2.21
C LEU A 69 2.53 17.60 -2.67
N VAL A 70 2.88 16.36 -3.02
CA VAL A 70 4.21 16.01 -3.55
C VAL A 70 4.51 16.80 -4.83
N ILE A 71 3.59 16.83 -5.79
CA ILE A 71 3.73 17.56 -7.06
C ILE A 71 3.91 19.06 -6.80
N ASN A 72 3.13 19.64 -5.88
CA ASN A 72 3.23 21.06 -5.52
C ASN A 72 4.61 21.39 -4.93
N SER A 73 5.13 20.55 -4.03
CA SER A 73 6.49 20.71 -3.50
C SER A 73 7.57 20.61 -4.58
N ILE A 74 7.40 19.71 -5.56
CA ILE A 74 8.30 19.60 -6.71
C ILE A 74 8.28 20.89 -7.54
N LYS A 75 7.09 21.39 -7.89
CA LYS A 75 6.89 22.63 -8.66
C LYS A 75 7.49 23.85 -7.95
N ALA A 76 7.31 23.93 -6.63
CA ALA A 76 7.88 24.98 -5.78
C ALA A 76 9.42 24.86 -5.62
N LYS A 77 10.05 23.84 -6.21
CA LYS A 77 11.49 23.51 -6.05
C LYS A 77 11.90 23.23 -4.60
N GLU A 78 10.94 22.81 -3.78
CA GLU A 78 11.16 22.41 -2.38
C GLU A 78 11.62 20.95 -2.29
N LEU A 79 12.86 20.71 -2.74
CA LEU A 79 13.43 19.36 -2.84
C LEU A 79 13.36 18.59 -1.51
N GLN A 80 13.65 19.26 -0.39
CA GLN A 80 13.65 18.60 0.92
C GLN A 80 12.25 18.20 1.35
N THR A 81 11.25 19.07 1.17
CA THR A 81 9.85 18.76 1.46
C THR A 81 9.38 17.56 0.66
N ALA A 82 9.60 17.56 -0.66
CA ALA A 82 9.19 16.46 -1.53
C ALA A 82 9.87 15.13 -1.15
N LYS A 83 11.16 15.16 -0.80
CA LYS A 83 11.89 13.97 -0.33
C LYS A 83 11.38 13.46 1.01
N VAL A 84 11.09 14.36 1.95
CA VAL A 84 10.54 13.99 3.27
C VAL A 84 9.19 13.30 3.10
N LEU A 85 8.28 13.87 2.29
CA LEU A 85 7.00 13.26 1.97
C LEU A 85 7.21 11.84 1.44
N LEU A 86 7.95 11.69 0.34
CA LEU A 86 8.18 10.39 -0.29
C LEU A 86 8.90 9.38 0.63
N SER A 87 9.80 9.83 1.51
CA SER A 87 10.49 8.96 2.46
C SER A 87 9.61 8.45 3.60
N ASN A 88 8.46 9.08 3.85
CA ASN A 88 7.51 8.63 4.87
C ASN A 88 6.62 7.47 4.39
N LEU A 89 6.67 7.11 3.11
CA LEU A 89 5.98 5.96 2.51
C LEU A 89 6.73 4.66 2.81
N HIS A 90 6.77 4.29 4.09
CA HIS A 90 7.43 3.09 4.59
C HIS A 90 6.63 1.82 4.21
N GLU A 91 7.18 0.63 4.43
CA GLU A 91 6.41 -0.60 4.24
C GLU A 91 5.45 -0.82 5.43
N PRO A 92 4.16 -1.06 5.17
CA PRO A 92 3.17 -1.29 6.20
C PRO A 92 3.19 -2.75 6.69
N ASN A 93 3.81 -2.99 7.84
CA ASN A 93 3.87 -4.33 8.43
C ASN A 93 2.53 -4.80 9.02
N ASP A 94 1.57 -3.89 9.24
CA ASP A 94 0.33 -4.18 9.97
C ASP A 94 -0.71 -4.95 9.13
N THR A 95 -0.58 -4.92 7.80
CA THR A 95 -1.62 -5.46 6.89
C THR A 95 -1.36 -6.90 6.45
N HIS A 96 -0.13 -7.41 6.59
CA HIS A 96 0.29 -8.72 6.07
C HIS A 96 0.00 -8.93 4.56
N LEU A 97 -0.14 -7.83 3.80
CA LEU A 97 -0.29 -7.84 2.35
C LEU A 97 1.10 -7.64 1.72
N GLY A 98 1.57 -8.61 0.95
CA GLY A 98 2.89 -8.52 0.34
C GLY A 98 3.52 -9.86 0.03
N LEU A 99 4.83 -9.82 -0.26
CA LEU A 99 5.60 -10.98 -0.68
C LEU A 99 6.50 -11.57 0.41
N SER A 100 6.47 -11.08 1.66
CA SER A 100 7.38 -11.56 2.69
C SER A 100 7.10 -13.01 3.08
N ARG A 101 8.13 -13.85 2.96
CA ARG A 101 8.08 -15.28 3.32
C ARG A 101 8.52 -15.56 4.77
N GLY A 102 8.74 -14.51 5.57
CA GLY A 102 9.21 -14.55 6.97
C GLY A 102 8.75 -13.29 7.73
N LYS A 103 9.45 -12.89 8.80
CA LYS A 103 9.20 -11.55 9.40
C LYS A 103 9.31 -10.48 8.32
N PRO A 104 8.41 -9.48 8.27
CA PRO A 104 8.46 -8.42 7.27
C PRO A 104 9.86 -7.81 7.25
N SER A 105 10.48 -7.87 6.08
CA SER A 105 11.87 -7.41 5.89
C SER A 105 12.04 -6.65 4.60
N GLY A 106 10.95 -6.31 3.91
CA GLY A 106 11.06 -5.46 2.76
C GLY A 106 11.53 -4.07 3.21
N ARG A 107 11.93 -3.29 2.23
CA ARG A 107 12.34 -1.91 2.42
C ARG A 107 11.34 -1.10 1.62
N GLY A 108 10.45 -0.39 2.31
CA GLY A 108 9.56 0.61 1.70
C GLY A 108 10.33 1.68 0.93
N VAL A 109 9.75 2.88 0.77
CA VAL A 109 10.41 3.95 0.01
C VAL A 109 11.59 4.55 0.81
N GLY A 110 12.75 3.92 0.73
CA GLY A 110 14.00 4.45 1.29
C GLY A 110 14.48 5.72 0.57
N SER A 111 15.39 6.48 1.18
CA SER A 111 15.88 7.76 0.66
C SER A 111 16.36 7.75 -0.80
N VAL A 112 17.01 6.67 -1.24
CA VAL A 112 17.44 6.45 -2.63
C VAL A 112 16.23 6.32 -3.56
N GLN A 113 15.22 5.57 -3.14
CA GLN A 113 13.99 5.36 -3.91
C GLN A 113 13.13 6.63 -3.94
N ALA A 114 13.04 7.36 -2.82
CA ALA A 114 12.39 8.67 -2.76
C ALA A 114 13.02 9.64 -3.77
N GLY A 115 14.35 9.62 -3.94
CA GLY A 115 15.04 10.38 -4.98
C GLY A 115 14.68 9.94 -6.40
N ALA A 116 14.54 8.64 -6.65
CA ALA A 116 14.12 8.11 -7.95
C ALA A 116 12.68 8.50 -8.29
N ILE A 117 11.75 8.36 -7.34
CA ILE A 117 10.35 8.78 -7.48
C ILE A 117 10.28 10.29 -7.72
N TYR A 118 11.01 11.08 -6.94
CA TYR A 118 11.09 12.53 -7.13
C TYR A 118 11.53 12.90 -8.56
N ASN A 119 12.59 12.27 -9.07
CA ASN A 119 13.11 12.57 -10.41
C ASN A 119 12.08 12.21 -11.48
N GLN A 120 11.40 11.06 -11.35
CA GLN A 120 10.36 10.67 -12.31
C GLN A 120 9.14 11.58 -12.25
N LEU A 121 8.66 11.91 -11.05
CA LEU A 121 7.54 12.83 -10.88
C LEU A 121 7.88 14.22 -11.40
N LYS A 122 9.10 14.72 -11.19
CA LYS A 122 9.56 16.01 -11.69
C LYS A 122 9.49 16.11 -13.21
N ASP A 123 9.82 15.03 -13.90
CA ASP A 123 9.84 14.98 -15.36
C ASP A 123 8.50 14.49 -15.96
N SER A 124 7.51 14.15 -15.12
CA SER A 124 6.21 13.64 -15.55
C SER A 124 5.25 14.76 -16.01
N LYS A 125 4.31 14.40 -16.89
CA LYS A 125 3.26 15.32 -17.34
C LYS A 125 2.38 15.83 -16.20
N ALA A 126 2.17 15.05 -15.13
CA ALA A 126 1.41 15.52 -13.97
C ALA A 126 2.11 16.65 -13.21
N ALA A 127 3.44 16.66 -13.17
CA ALA A 127 4.20 17.82 -12.67
C ALA A 127 4.13 19.04 -13.61
N LEU A 128 3.63 18.88 -14.84
CA LEU A 128 3.40 19.99 -15.77
C LEU A 128 1.93 20.48 -15.69
N THR A 129 0.95 19.57 -15.66
CA THR A 129 -0.49 19.90 -15.73
C THR A 129 -1.12 20.20 -14.37
N GLY A 130 -0.63 19.60 -13.28
CA GLY A 130 -1.19 19.77 -11.93
C GLY A 130 -2.62 19.25 -11.78
N LYS A 131 -3.06 18.32 -12.62
CA LYS A 131 -4.38 17.69 -12.55
C LYS A 131 -4.24 16.22 -12.16
N LEU A 132 -4.97 15.83 -11.11
CA LEU A 132 -4.91 14.50 -10.49
C LEU A 132 -5.68 13.40 -11.23
N GLN A 133 -6.59 13.77 -12.14
CA GLN A 133 -7.16 12.80 -13.08
C GLN A 133 -6.08 12.13 -13.94
N ASP A 134 -4.94 12.81 -14.11
CA ASP A 134 -3.77 12.26 -14.76
C ASP A 134 -2.94 11.35 -13.82
N LEU A 135 -3.40 10.93 -12.63
CA LEU A 135 -2.61 10.08 -11.73
C LEU A 135 -2.87 8.58 -11.92
N SER A 136 -4.07 8.22 -12.38
CA SER A 136 -4.37 6.93 -13.01
C SER A 136 -3.64 6.80 -14.36
N ASP A 137 -3.52 7.93 -15.08
CA ASP A 137 -2.73 8.06 -16.31
C ASP A 137 -1.24 8.36 -16.04
N CYS A 138 -0.88 8.77 -14.83
CA CYS A 138 0.49 8.69 -14.35
C CYS A 138 0.67 7.22 -14.17
N GLU A 139 1.38 6.65 -15.12
CA GLU A 139 2.35 5.60 -14.92
C GLU A 139 2.93 5.62 -13.48
N LEU A 140 2.18 5.14 -12.48
CA LEU A 140 2.70 4.48 -11.29
C LEU A 140 3.42 3.19 -11.71
N LEU A 141 3.38 2.86 -13.02
CA LEU A 141 4.42 2.19 -13.79
C LEU A 141 5.75 2.98 -13.83
N ILE A 142 6.15 3.61 -12.72
CA ILE A 142 7.52 4.10 -12.52
C ILE A 142 8.44 2.90 -12.78
N PRO A 143 9.28 2.88 -13.84
CA PRO A 143 10.11 1.72 -14.12
C PRO A 143 11.01 1.43 -12.90
N GLY A 144 10.80 0.28 -12.25
CA GLY A 144 11.47 -0.09 -11.00
C GLY A 144 10.60 -0.02 -9.74
N ILE A 145 9.34 0.42 -9.83
CA ILE A 145 8.32 0.24 -8.78
C ILE A 145 7.48 -1.00 -9.11
N SER A 146 7.50 -1.95 -8.18
CA SER A 146 6.67 -3.16 -8.24
C SER A 146 5.27 -2.89 -7.71
N ASN A 147 4.30 -3.74 -8.07
CA ASN A 147 2.92 -3.70 -7.52
C ASN A 147 2.90 -3.70 -5.98
N ASP A 148 3.83 -4.44 -5.37
CA ASP A 148 4.11 -4.44 -3.93
C ASP A 148 4.31 -3.03 -3.36
N LYS A 149 5.13 -2.20 -4.02
CA LYS A 149 5.39 -0.83 -3.57
C LYS A 149 4.24 0.11 -3.84
N ILE A 150 3.51 -0.08 -4.93
CA ILE A 150 2.28 0.70 -5.18
C ILE A 150 1.28 0.42 -4.05
N SER A 151 1.11 -0.86 -3.70
CA SER A 151 0.30 -1.28 -2.57
C SER A 151 0.78 -0.66 -1.26
N ASP A 152 2.07 -0.70 -0.96
CA ASP A 152 2.64 -0.09 0.26
C ASP A 152 2.36 1.41 0.33
N ILE A 153 2.57 2.13 -0.77
CA ILE A 153 2.33 3.57 -0.86
C ILE A 153 0.85 3.85 -0.61
N THR A 154 -0.05 3.14 -1.30
CA THR A 154 -1.49 3.29 -1.14
C THR A 154 -1.90 3.04 0.31
N ILE A 155 -1.47 1.92 0.90
CA ILE A 155 -1.77 1.56 2.30
C ILE A 155 -1.28 2.63 3.27
N ASN A 156 -0.09 3.21 3.07
CA ASN A 156 0.41 4.27 3.96
C ASN A 156 -0.45 5.53 3.87
N ILE A 157 -0.88 5.90 2.66
CA ILE A 157 -1.70 7.10 2.47
C ILE A 157 -3.09 6.90 3.08
N ILE A 158 -3.71 5.72 2.93
CA ILE A 158 -5.05 5.43 3.46
C ILE A 158 -5.03 4.81 4.86
N ARG A 159 -3.87 4.79 5.55
CA ARG A 159 -3.71 4.08 6.83
C ARG A 159 -4.75 4.50 7.87
N SER A 160 -5.09 5.79 7.95
CA SER A 160 -6.11 6.26 8.89
C SER A 160 -7.48 5.61 8.64
N LYS A 161 -7.88 5.45 7.37
CA LYS A 161 -9.14 4.80 6.98
C LYS A 161 -9.15 3.31 7.31
N LEU A 162 -8.00 2.65 7.20
CA LEU A 162 -7.84 1.25 7.61
C LEU A 162 -7.93 1.08 9.14
N VAL A 163 -7.39 2.03 9.90
CA VAL A 163 -7.50 2.06 11.37
C VAL A 163 -8.96 2.27 11.79
N GLU A 164 -9.63 3.28 11.25
CA GLU A 164 -11.07 3.56 11.50
C GLU A 164 -11.94 2.34 11.21
N TYR A 165 -11.69 1.66 10.09
CA TYR A 165 -12.37 0.43 9.73
C TYR A 165 -12.12 -0.68 10.77
N THR A 166 -10.86 -0.88 11.18
CA THR A 166 -10.48 -1.92 12.14
C THR A 166 -11.13 -1.69 13.51
N GLU A 167 -11.14 -0.45 13.99
CA GLU A 167 -11.82 -0.06 15.23
C GLU A 167 -13.31 -0.37 15.15
N THR A 168 -13.97 0.02 14.04
CA THR A 168 -15.39 -0.27 13.82
C THR A 168 -15.69 -1.77 13.85
N GLN A 169 -14.84 -2.60 13.23
CA GLN A 169 -15.00 -4.06 13.24
C GLN A 169 -14.83 -4.67 14.63
N CYS A 170 -14.06 -4.05 15.51
CA CYS A 170 -13.87 -4.53 16.89
C CYS A 170 -15.04 -4.19 17.82
N GLU A 171 -15.96 -3.32 17.39
CA GLU A 171 -17.16 -2.93 18.14
C GLU A 171 -18.42 -3.73 17.76
N LEU A 172 -18.34 -4.56 16.72
CA LEU A 172 -19.44 -5.44 16.23
C LEU A 172 -19.58 -6.72 17.06
#